data_AF-A0A7X8ES45-F1
#
_entry.id   AF-A0A7X8ES45-F1
#
_cell.length_a   1.000
_cell.length_b   1.000
_cell.length_c   1.000
_cell.angle_alpha   90.00
_cell.angle_beta   90.00
_cell.angle_gamma   90.00
#
_symmetry.space_group_name_H-M   'P 1'
#
loop_
_entity.id
_entity.type
_entity.pdbx_description
1 polymer ?
#
loop_
_entity_poly.entity_id
_entity_poly.type
_entity_poly.pdbx_seq_one_letter_code
_entity_poly.pdbx_strand_id
1 'polypeptide(L)'
;MPFYRNKDWLYEHYIDKKMTSREIAELVDVHSGTINRWLRKLNIPVRDISSCQQPKKKLNLLQSKDWLQKEYVDGKKSIKEIARNLNVSNSTVSQWLDKHNIPRKSYSELIEEDNPKSSLLKNKDWLREKYITEFTSIKQLSDCLEVSQKLVAKWLDIHGIKKRNIQESKMGENKFNDLINDGKTIPKLYRQGLNIEEIGEHFDCSCQTVYRRLLDSNVKIRGFTERAKKRNPLLGRLRDKKWLYHQYVTRNYSIIDIAEHLESNATTVYFWLQKHGIEIKDSSFSHSKERYSDEDLEEMLKNLAERLGHIPSVRELNEYCSQGLCPSAATYSLRGGLPYWQKRVFGKRNRAWLEWQKQCISIFNKVLNYPKFKAEKSFDWLRSPITGHKLKVDAYYPKLKLCVEFDGIGHFKPVKFLKGQNADKQFRKTQIHDAEKNKRIPEHGLTLIRFKYDEPLTKEYVKELLEEFLEQVV
;
A
#
# COMPACT_ATOMS: atom_id res chain seq x y z
N MET A 1 -32.49 24.89 27.01
CA MET A 1 -32.35 25.72 25.80
C MET A 1 -30.87 26.06 25.63
N PRO A 2 -30.28 26.04 24.42
CA PRO A 2 -28.86 26.35 24.24
C PRO A 2 -28.53 27.79 24.67
N PHE A 3 -27.49 27.97 25.49
CA PHE A 3 -27.15 29.25 26.14
C PHE A 3 -26.92 30.41 25.16
N TYR A 4 -26.33 30.14 23.99
CA TYR A 4 -26.10 31.13 22.92
C TYR A 4 -27.38 31.65 22.23
N ARG A 5 -28.56 31.15 22.60
CA ARG A 5 -29.87 31.69 22.15
C ARG A 5 -30.44 32.72 23.13
N ASN A 6 -29.87 32.83 24.33
CA ASN A 6 -30.18 33.87 25.29
C ASN A 6 -29.41 35.15 24.90
N LYS A 7 -30.13 36.28 24.82
CA LYS A 7 -29.59 37.56 24.38
C LYS A 7 -28.53 38.09 25.35
N ASP A 8 -28.79 38.04 26.64
CA ASP A 8 -27.91 38.60 27.67
C ASP A 8 -26.62 37.79 27.77
N TRP A 9 -26.74 36.46 27.73
CA TRP A 9 -25.56 35.57 27.73
C TRP A 9 -24.69 35.80 26.49
N LEU A 10 -25.30 35.87 25.30
CA LEU A 10 -24.56 36.07 24.06
C LEU A 10 -23.94 37.47 24.00
N TYR A 11 -24.61 38.49 24.53
CA TYR A 11 -24.09 39.84 24.64
C TYR A 11 -22.89 39.91 25.61
N GLU A 12 -23.01 39.34 26.81
CA GLU A 12 -21.93 39.30 27.80
C GLU A 12 -20.68 38.64 27.22
N HIS A 13 -20.83 37.51 26.53
CA HIS A 13 -19.67 36.77 26.01
C HIS A 13 -19.08 37.42 24.75
N TYR A 14 -19.91 38.01 23.88
CA TYR A 14 -19.46 38.58 22.61
C TYR A 14 -18.99 40.05 22.72
N ILE A 15 -19.68 40.87 23.51
CA ILE A 15 -19.42 42.31 23.69
C ILE A 15 -18.57 42.54 24.93
N ASP A 16 -19.02 42.11 26.11
CA ASP A 16 -18.37 42.48 27.38
C ASP A 16 -17.04 41.74 27.56
N LYS A 17 -17.05 40.41 27.35
CA LYS A 17 -15.86 39.55 27.37
C LYS A 17 -15.06 39.57 26.07
N LYS A 18 -15.55 40.31 25.05
CA LYS A 18 -14.89 40.49 23.74
C LYS A 18 -14.53 39.21 22.99
N MET A 19 -15.16 38.06 23.29
CA MET A 19 -14.86 36.80 22.62
C MET A 19 -15.30 36.84 21.16
N THR A 20 -14.54 36.18 20.29
CA THR A 20 -14.88 36.02 18.86
C THR A 20 -16.01 35.01 18.68
N SER A 21 -16.75 35.11 17.57
CA SER A 21 -17.78 34.12 17.21
C SER A 21 -17.23 32.69 17.08
N ARG A 22 -15.91 32.53 16.93
CA ARG A 22 -15.22 31.22 16.88
C ARG A 22 -14.95 30.69 18.29
N GLU A 23 -14.42 31.50 19.19
CA GLU A 23 -14.18 31.10 20.59
C GLU A 23 -15.49 30.78 21.30
N ILE A 24 -16.55 31.55 21.07
CA ILE A 24 -17.89 31.24 21.60
C ILE A 24 -18.41 29.91 21.02
N ALA A 25 -18.17 29.67 19.73
CA ALA A 25 -18.54 28.43 19.07
C ALA A 25 -17.82 27.21 19.64
N GLU A 26 -16.50 27.32 19.89
CA GLU A 26 -15.70 26.28 20.54
C GLU A 26 -16.14 26.05 21.99
N LEU A 27 -16.50 27.12 22.73
CA LEU A 27 -16.99 27.03 24.11
C LEU A 27 -18.32 26.27 24.23
N VAL A 28 -19.21 26.42 23.25
CA VAL A 28 -20.57 25.84 23.28
C VAL A 28 -20.76 24.68 22.29
N ASP A 29 -19.66 24.21 21.71
CA ASP A 29 -19.56 23.11 20.72
C ASP A 29 -20.54 23.25 19.54
N VAL A 30 -20.47 24.38 18.85
CA VAL A 30 -21.24 24.64 17.63
C VAL A 30 -20.37 25.26 16.54
N HIS A 31 -20.82 25.21 15.29
CA HIS A 31 -20.15 25.93 14.22
C HIS A 31 -20.25 27.46 14.41
N SER A 32 -19.19 28.21 14.13
CA SER A 32 -19.12 29.68 14.29
C SER A 32 -20.18 30.44 13.49
N GLY A 33 -20.63 29.87 12.37
CA GLY A 33 -21.77 30.38 11.59
C GLY A 33 -23.10 30.39 12.37
N THR A 34 -23.28 29.45 13.31
CA THR A 34 -24.45 29.40 14.20
C THR A 34 -24.49 30.61 15.13
N ILE A 35 -23.35 30.98 15.71
CA ILE A 35 -23.23 32.16 16.59
C ILE A 35 -23.53 33.44 15.81
N ASN A 36 -22.96 33.59 14.59
CA ASN A 36 -23.23 34.74 13.74
C ASN A 36 -24.71 34.88 13.35
N ARG A 37 -25.41 33.76 13.14
CA ARG A 37 -26.85 33.76 12.89
C ARG A 37 -27.64 34.27 14.10
N TRP A 38 -27.26 33.87 15.31
CA TRP A 38 -27.93 34.29 16.54
C TRP A 38 -27.62 35.74 16.94
N LEU A 39 -26.40 36.23 16.69
CA LEU A 39 -26.06 37.65 16.84
C LEU A 39 -26.99 38.53 15.99
N ARG A 40 -27.19 38.18 14.71
CA ARG A 40 -28.13 38.89 13.82
C ARG A 40 -29.58 38.75 14.29
N LYS A 41 -30.01 37.54 14.66
CA LYS A 41 -31.40 37.27 15.08
C LYS A 41 -31.78 38.00 16.38
N LEU A 42 -30.82 38.23 17.27
CA LEU A 42 -31.01 38.92 18.55
C LEU A 42 -30.66 40.42 18.50
N ASN A 43 -30.37 40.93 17.30
CA ASN A 43 -30.02 42.32 17.05
C ASN A 43 -28.79 42.82 17.85
N ILE A 44 -27.81 41.93 18.06
CA ILE A 44 -26.53 42.27 18.68
C ILE A 44 -25.59 42.74 17.57
N PRO A 45 -24.99 43.95 17.68
CA PRO A 45 -24.13 44.50 16.64
C PRO A 45 -22.92 43.60 16.41
N VAL A 46 -22.80 43.09 15.18
CA VAL A 46 -21.65 42.27 14.77
C VAL A 46 -20.44 43.19 14.66
N ARG A 47 -19.40 42.90 15.45
CA ARG A 47 -18.16 43.69 15.43
C ARG A 47 -17.52 43.60 14.05
N ASP A 48 -17.22 44.76 13.46
CA ASP A 48 -16.51 44.82 12.19
C ASP A 48 -15.12 44.17 12.36
N ILE A 49 -14.80 43.24 11.45
CA ILE A 49 -13.55 42.48 11.39
C ILE A 49 -12.32 43.41 11.28
N SER A 50 -12.51 44.66 10.87
CA SER A 50 -11.48 45.71 10.86
C SER A 50 -10.84 45.96 12.23
N SER A 51 -11.54 45.65 13.34
CA SER A 51 -11.03 45.78 14.72
C SER A 51 -10.24 44.56 15.24
N CYS A 52 -10.25 43.43 14.52
CA CYS A 52 -9.49 42.21 14.82
C CYS A 52 -8.26 42.06 13.91
N GLN A 53 -7.62 43.17 13.52
CA GLN A 53 -6.33 43.11 12.82
C GLN A 53 -5.28 42.51 13.76
N GLN A 54 -4.78 41.34 13.38
CA GLN A 54 -3.55 40.73 13.90
C GLN A 54 -2.46 41.80 14.06
N PRO A 55 -1.57 41.71 15.07
CA PRO A 55 -0.68 42.81 15.43
C PRO A 55 0.12 43.32 14.23
N LYS A 56 -0.15 44.58 13.84
CA LYS A 56 0.40 45.30 12.66
C LYS A 56 1.93 45.25 12.52
N LYS A 57 2.68 44.91 13.59
CA LYS A 57 4.15 44.91 13.61
C LYS A 57 4.81 43.82 12.73
N LYS A 58 4.23 42.62 12.57
CA LYS A 58 4.86 41.54 11.76
C LYS A 58 4.49 41.59 10.27
N LEU A 59 3.33 42.14 9.93
CA LEU A 59 2.91 42.30 8.53
C LEU A 59 3.77 43.35 7.79
N ASN A 60 4.27 44.36 8.51
CA ASN A 60 5.17 45.40 7.99
C ASN A 60 6.47 44.83 7.37
N LEU A 61 6.90 43.62 7.77
CA LEU A 61 8.10 42.98 7.21
C LEU A 61 7.88 42.48 5.78
N LEU A 62 6.70 41.94 5.46
CA LEU A 62 6.34 41.54 4.08
C LEU A 62 6.13 42.72 3.15
N GLN A 63 5.84 43.91 3.70
CA GLN A 63 5.72 45.15 2.94
C GLN A 63 7.08 45.67 2.48
N SER A 64 8.16 45.34 3.20
CA SER A 64 9.52 45.65 2.77
C SER A 64 9.97 44.68 1.69
N LYS A 65 10.16 45.20 0.47
CA LYS A 65 10.70 44.45 -0.67
C LYS A 65 12.07 43.87 -0.33
N ASP A 66 12.96 44.67 0.23
CA ASP A 66 14.35 44.28 0.52
C ASP A 66 14.42 43.16 1.56
N TRP A 67 13.58 43.24 2.60
CA TRP A 67 13.51 42.18 3.59
C TRP A 67 12.98 40.88 3.00
N LEU A 68 11.88 40.95 2.24
CA LEU A 68 11.28 39.76 1.63
C LEU A 68 12.22 39.14 0.60
N GLN A 69 12.92 39.94 -0.18
CA GLN A 69 13.94 39.48 -1.12
C GLN A 69 15.12 38.83 -0.39
N LYS A 70 15.64 39.45 0.67
CA LYS A 70 16.74 38.89 1.47
C LYS A 70 16.37 37.56 2.11
N GLU A 71 15.15 37.41 2.62
CA GLU A 71 14.74 36.17 3.28
C GLU A 71 14.38 35.06 2.28
N TYR A 72 13.71 35.40 1.18
CA TYR A 72 13.22 34.44 0.18
C TYR A 72 14.29 34.03 -0.83
N VAL A 73 15.05 35.01 -1.36
CA VAL A 73 16.07 34.80 -2.38
C VAL A 73 17.42 34.50 -1.73
N ASP A 74 17.96 35.42 -0.92
CA ASP A 74 19.32 35.27 -0.37
C ASP A 74 19.37 34.23 0.75
N GLY A 75 18.35 34.22 1.61
CA GLY A 75 18.18 33.28 2.71
C GLY A 75 17.60 31.93 2.30
N LYS A 76 17.24 31.76 1.01
CA LYS A 76 16.68 30.53 0.41
C LYS A 76 15.49 29.94 1.18
N LYS A 77 14.73 30.74 1.94
CA LYS A 77 13.59 30.25 2.74
C LYS A 77 12.37 30.03 1.86
N SER A 78 11.65 28.94 2.10
CA SER A 78 10.41 28.66 1.39
C SER A 78 9.27 29.60 1.83
N ILE A 79 8.28 29.79 0.94
CA ILE A 79 7.02 30.50 1.25
C ILE A 79 6.40 29.97 2.55
N LYS A 80 6.45 28.64 2.78
CA LYS A 80 5.90 28.00 3.98
C LYS A 80 6.66 28.35 5.25
N GLU A 81 7.99 28.46 5.18
CA GLU A 81 8.82 28.83 6.33
C GLU A 81 8.64 30.30 6.68
N ILE A 82 8.64 31.19 5.68
CA ILE A 82 8.37 32.62 5.89
C ILE A 82 6.97 32.80 6.49
N ALA A 83 5.96 32.11 5.94
CA ALA A 83 4.60 32.14 6.44
C ALA A 83 4.50 31.67 7.91
N ARG A 84 5.19 30.57 8.26
CA ARG A 84 5.23 30.04 9.63
C ARG A 84 5.92 31.01 10.60
N ASN A 85 7.07 31.58 10.20
CA ASN A 85 7.85 32.48 11.04
C ASN A 85 7.08 33.78 11.35
N LEU A 86 6.33 34.26 10.38
CA LEU A 86 5.51 35.47 10.51
C LEU A 86 4.09 35.19 11.01
N ASN A 87 3.73 33.92 11.18
CA ASN A 87 2.38 33.47 11.54
C ASN A 87 1.30 34.03 10.59
N VAL A 88 1.55 33.95 9.28
CA VAL A 88 0.63 34.35 8.22
C VAL A 88 0.29 33.16 7.31
N SER A 89 -0.70 33.32 6.44
CA SER A 89 -1.00 32.29 5.44
C SER A 89 0.06 32.25 4.34
N ASN A 90 0.28 31.07 3.73
CA ASN A 90 1.16 30.94 2.55
C ASN A 90 0.73 31.89 1.43
N SER A 91 -0.58 32.05 1.25
CA SER A 91 -1.20 32.92 0.25
C SER A 91 -0.82 34.39 0.46
N THR A 92 -0.71 34.82 1.72
CA THR A 92 -0.29 36.19 2.07
C THR A 92 1.14 36.45 1.60
N VAL A 93 2.06 35.52 1.85
CA VAL A 93 3.46 35.65 1.38
C VAL A 93 3.53 35.63 -0.14
N SER A 94 2.76 34.75 -0.81
CA SER A 94 2.69 34.71 -2.28
C SER A 94 2.21 36.03 -2.89
N GLN A 95 1.16 36.63 -2.33
CA GLN A 95 0.63 37.92 -2.79
C GLN A 95 1.65 39.05 -2.65
N TRP A 96 2.45 39.06 -1.59
CA TRP A 96 3.50 40.06 -1.40
C TRP A 96 4.71 39.85 -2.33
N LEU A 97 5.07 38.60 -2.64
CA LEU A 97 6.07 38.30 -3.67
C LEU A 97 5.60 38.81 -5.04
N ASP A 98 4.35 38.53 -5.40
CA ASP A 98 3.75 39.01 -6.66
C ASP A 98 3.72 40.56 -6.70
N LYS A 99 3.28 41.20 -5.61
CA LYS A 99 3.20 42.67 -5.50
C LYS A 99 4.56 43.37 -5.61
N HIS A 100 5.63 42.73 -5.14
CA HIS A 100 7.00 43.23 -5.25
C HIS A 100 7.73 42.80 -6.52
N ASN A 101 7.05 42.10 -7.43
CA ASN A 101 7.61 41.51 -8.64
C ASN A 101 8.80 40.56 -8.37
N ILE A 102 8.73 39.79 -7.29
CA ILE A 102 9.73 38.76 -6.96
C ILE A 102 9.27 37.42 -7.56
N PRO A 103 10.01 36.82 -8.51
CA PRO A 103 9.59 35.58 -9.15
C PRO A 103 9.44 34.43 -8.15
N ARG A 104 8.30 33.74 -8.20
CA ARG A 104 8.02 32.55 -7.38
C ARG A 104 8.82 31.36 -7.92
N LYS A 105 10.00 31.14 -7.36
CA LYS A 105 10.80 29.93 -7.59
C LYS A 105 10.25 28.78 -6.73
N SER A 106 10.26 27.57 -7.28
CA SER A 106 10.08 26.34 -6.49
C SER A 106 11.19 26.23 -5.44
N TYR A 107 10.91 25.64 -4.27
CA TYR A 107 11.95 25.39 -3.24
C TYR A 107 13.16 24.65 -3.82
N SER A 108 12.92 23.73 -4.76
CA SER A 108 13.96 23.04 -5.52
C SER A 108 14.81 24.03 -6.34
N GLU A 109 14.18 24.99 -7.03
CA GLU A 109 14.87 26.00 -7.84
C GLU A 109 15.67 27.02 -7.02
N LEU A 110 15.33 27.21 -5.74
CA LEU A 110 16.08 28.09 -4.81
C LEU A 110 17.37 27.45 -4.28
N ILE A 111 17.45 26.11 -4.29
CA ILE A 111 18.60 25.33 -3.77
C ILE A 111 19.48 24.84 -4.93
N GLU A 112 18.92 24.69 -6.13
CA GLU A 112 19.53 24.01 -7.29
C GLU A 112 20.55 24.86 -8.09
N GLU A 113 20.88 26.09 -7.67
CA GLU A 113 21.97 26.86 -8.31
C GLU A 113 23.38 26.41 -7.86
N ASP A 114 23.52 25.69 -6.73
CA ASP A 114 24.82 25.32 -6.13
C ASP A 114 25.13 23.81 -6.07
N ASN A 115 24.32 22.91 -6.65
CA ASN A 115 24.64 21.47 -6.63
C ASN A 115 25.51 21.08 -7.86
N PRO A 116 26.83 20.85 -7.71
CA PRO A 116 27.71 20.52 -8.84
C PRO A 116 27.33 19.22 -9.55
N LYS A 117 26.72 18.25 -8.86
CA LYS A 117 26.27 16.98 -9.48
C LYS A 117 25.04 17.16 -10.37
N SER A 118 24.20 18.17 -10.09
CA SER A 118 23.03 18.48 -10.94
C SER A 118 23.43 19.08 -12.29
N SER A 119 24.63 19.66 -12.40
CA SER A 119 25.16 20.21 -13.66
C SER A 119 25.35 19.14 -14.74
N LEU A 120 25.59 17.88 -14.35
CA LEU A 120 25.72 16.75 -15.26
C LEU A 120 24.42 16.45 -16.01
N LEU A 121 23.25 16.68 -15.40
CA LEU A 121 21.96 16.54 -16.07
C LEU A 121 21.72 17.60 -17.16
N LYS A 122 22.41 18.75 -17.07
CA LYS A 122 22.35 19.80 -18.10
C LYS A 122 23.12 19.38 -19.36
N ASN A 123 24.11 18.50 -19.23
CA ASN A 123 24.83 17.94 -20.37
C ASN A 123 23.98 16.86 -21.06
N LYS A 124 23.47 17.19 -22.24
CA LYS A 124 22.61 16.31 -23.05
C LYS A 124 23.29 14.99 -23.41
N ASP A 125 24.55 15.04 -23.81
CA ASP A 125 25.28 13.86 -24.30
C ASP A 125 25.60 12.91 -23.16
N TRP A 126 26.03 13.44 -22.01
CA TRP A 126 26.23 12.64 -20.81
C TRP A 126 24.92 11.98 -20.34
N LEU A 127 23.83 12.74 -20.28
CA LEU A 127 22.54 12.19 -19.83
C LEU A 127 22.04 11.12 -20.82
N ARG A 128 22.23 11.32 -22.13
CA ARG A 128 21.89 10.33 -23.15
C ARG A 128 22.75 9.08 -23.03
N GLU A 129 24.06 9.22 -22.89
CA GLU A 129 24.98 8.10 -22.70
C GLU A 129 24.61 7.29 -21.45
N LYS A 130 24.47 7.95 -20.30
CA LYS A 130 24.09 7.26 -19.05
C LYS A 130 22.72 6.61 -19.13
N TYR A 131 21.71 7.30 -19.66
CA TYR A 131 20.32 6.82 -19.63
C TYR A 131 19.99 5.79 -20.72
N ILE A 132 20.56 5.96 -21.92
CA ILE A 132 20.29 5.13 -23.10
C ILE A 132 21.39 4.06 -23.26
N THR A 133 22.66 4.47 -23.30
CA THR A 133 23.79 3.56 -23.60
C THR A 133 24.14 2.68 -22.41
N GLU A 134 24.29 3.26 -21.22
CA GLU A 134 24.56 2.52 -19.97
C GLU A 134 23.28 2.01 -19.27
N PHE A 135 22.12 2.23 -19.91
CA PHE A 135 20.81 1.74 -19.49
C PHE A 135 20.36 2.13 -18.06
N THR A 136 20.99 3.12 -17.42
CA THR A 136 20.71 3.51 -16.04
C THR A 136 19.30 4.09 -15.87
N SER A 137 18.54 3.59 -14.90
CA SER A 137 17.16 4.05 -14.66
C SER A 137 17.12 5.46 -14.07
N ILE A 138 15.97 6.14 -14.20
CA ILE A 138 15.73 7.45 -13.56
C ILE A 138 16.02 7.40 -12.05
N LYS A 139 15.70 6.27 -11.41
CA LYS A 139 15.99 6.05 -10.00
C LYS A 139 17.49 5.93 -9.74
N GLN A 140 18.22 5.13 -10.50
CA GLN A 140 19.67 5.00 -10.34
C GLN A 140 20.41 6.32 -10.58
N LEU A 141 19.99 7.09 -11.59
CA LEU A 141 20.52 8.44 -11.82
C LEU A 141 20.20 9.39 -10.67
N SER A 142 18.98 9.34 -10.15
CA SER A 142 18.55 10.11 -8.98
C SER A 142 19.36 9.79 -7.74
N ASP A 143 19.57 8.50 -7.45
CA ASP A 143 20.34 8.02 -6.31
C ASP A 143 21.83 8.37 -6.47
N CYS A 144 22.41 8.20 -7.67
CA CYS A 144 23.82 8.48 -7.96
C CYS A 144 24.17 9.98 -7.89
N LEU A 145 23.26 10.83 -8.36
CA LEU A 145 23.47 12.28 -8.38
C LEU A 145 22.94 12.98 -7.13
N GLU A 146 22.32 12.23 -6.20
CA GLU A 146 21.67 12.75 -4.98
C GLU A 146 20.64 13.84 -5.30
N VAL A 147 19.89 13.65 -6.38
CA VAL A 147 18.85 14.56 -6.87
C VAL A 147 17.49 13.87 -6.85
N SER A 148 16.41 14.63 -6.96
CA SER A 148 15.07 14.04 -7.07
C SER A 148 14.86 13.35 -8.42
N GLN A 149 14.11 12.23 -8.43
CA GLN A 149 13.71 11.55 -9.67
C GLN A 149 12.95 12.47 -10.63
N LYS A 150 12.21 13.46 -10.09
CA LYS A 150 11.51 14.47 -10.87
C LYS A 150 12.46 15.38 -11.65
N LEU A 151 13.62 15.71 -11.08
CA LEU A 151 14.63 16.53 -11.74
C LEU A 151 15.26 15.79 -12.93
N VAL A 152 15.62 14.52 -12.74
CA VAL A 152 16.11 13.67 -13.84
C VAL A 152 15.06 13.56 -14.95
N ALA A 153 13.79 13.32 -14.60
CA ALA A 153 12.70 13.26 -15.57
C ALA A 153 12.51 14.58 -16.33
N LYS A 154 12.60 15.73 -15.64
CA LYS A 154 12.54 17.06 -16.23
C LYS A 154 13.66 17.27 -17.26
N TRP A 155 14.89 16.88 -16.94
CA TRP A 155 16.02 17.03 -17.87
C TRP A 155 15.95 16.08 -19.06
N LEU A 156 15.43 14.85 -18.88
CA LEU A 156 15.11 13.98 -20.01
C LEU A 156 14.08 14.62 -20.94
N ASP A 157 13.05 15.27 -20.40
CA ASP A 157 12.04 15.99 -21.18
C ASP A 157 12.65 17.21 -21.90
N ILE A 158 13.44 18.04 -21.20
CA ILE A 158 14.12 19.22 -21.77
C ILE A 158 15.03 18.82 -22.94
N HIS A 159 15.78 17.72 -22.80
CA HIS A 159 16.71 17.24 -23.83
C HIS A 159 16.04 16.43 -24.94
N GLY A 160 14.72 16.19 -24.85
CA GLY A 160 13.97 15.39 -25.83
C GLY A 160 14.30 13.90 -25.80
N ILE A 161 14.77 13.37 -24.65
CA ILE A 161 15.11 11.96 -24.48
C ILE A 161 13.85 11.20 -24.03
N LYS A 162 13.37 10.25 -24.85
CA LYS A 162 12.17 9.47 -24.55
C LYS A 162 12.34 8.66 -23.27
N LYS A 163 11.47 8.92 -22.28
CA LYS A 163 11.43 8.16 -21.02
C LYS A 163 10.93 6.73 -21.27
N ARG A 164 11.66 5.76 -20.73
CA ARG A 164 11.28 4.34 -20.72
C ARG A 164 10.02 4.12 -19.88
N ASN A 165 9.13 3.26 -20.35
CA ASN A 165 7.94 2.86 -19.58
C ASN A 165 8.32 1.88 -18.44
N ILE A 166 7.35 1.56 -17.56
CA ILE A 166 7.57 0.72 -16.37
C ILE A 166 8.11 -0.67 -16.71
N GLN A 167 7.78 -1.23 -17.88
CA GLN A 167 8.24 -2.55 -18.30
C GLN A 167 9.62 -2.48 -18.97
N GLU A 168 9.86 -1.47 -19.80
CA GLU A 168 11.18 -1.17 -20.39
C GLU A 168 12.22 -0.85 -19.30
N SER A 169 11.81 -0.17 -18.23
CA SER A 169 12.67 0.09 -17.06
C SER A 169 12.99 -1.18 -16.25
N LYS A 170 12.22 -2.27 -16.42
CA LYS A 170 12.42 -3.55 -15.72
C LYS A 170 13.22 -4.56 -16.55
N MET A 171 13.33 -4.36 -17.87
CA MET A 171 14.00 -5.28 -18.80
C MET A 171 15.50 -5.02 -18.95
N GLY A 172 16.09 -4.13 -18.15
CA GLY A 172 17.46 -3.67 -18.36
C GLY A 172 18.59 -4.66 -18.16
N GLU A 173 18.29 -5.81 -17.59
CA GLU A 173 19.23 -6.91 -17.44
C GLU A 173 19.12 -7.95 -18.58
N ASN A 174 18.13 -7.83 -19.48
CA ASN A 174 17.96 -8.77 -20.59
C ASN A 174 18.89 -8.42 -21.76
N LYS A 175 19.87 -9.29 -22.02
CA LYS A 175 20.88 -9.17 -23.09
C LYS A 175 20.31 -9.07 -24.52
N PHE A 176 19.04 -9.37 -24.72
CA PHE A 176 18.34 -9.29 -26.02
C PHE A 176 17.37 -8.12 -26.11
N ASN A 177 17.38 -7.17 -25.17
CA ASN A 177 16.42 -6.07 -25.12
C ASN A 177 16.34 -5.27 -26.43
N ASP A 178 17.45 -5.02 -27.11
CA ASP A 178 17.45 -4.31 -28.39
C ASP A 178 16.74 -5.09 -29.49
N LEU A 179 16.99 -6.41 -29.59
CA LEU A 179 16.35 -7.30 -30.55
C LEU A 179 14.85 -7.51 -30.26
N ILE A 180 14.45 -7.53 -28.99
CA ILE A 180 13.03 -7.63 -28.61
C ILE A 180 12.25 -6.37 -29.04
N ASN A 181 12.89 -5.21 -29.03
CA ASN A 181 12.26 -3.91 -29.23
C ASN A 181 12.52 -3.28 -30.61
N ASP A 182 13.29 -3.93 -31.49
CA ASP A 182 13.59 -3.45 -32.85
C ASP A 182 12.37 -3.43 -33.80
N GLY A 183 11.24 -4.00 -33.37
CA GLY A 183 9.99 -4.09 -34.13
C GLY A 183 10.02 -5.03 -35.34
N LYS A 184 11.13 -5.75 -35.56
CA LYS A 184 11.37 -6.60 -36.76
C LYS A 184 11.67 -8.04 -36.40
N THR A 185 12.49 -8.28 -35.37
CA THR A 185 13.03 -9.60 -35.05
C THR A 185 11.95 -10.56 -34.56
N ILE A 186 11.11 -10.16 -33.61
CA ILE A 186 10.00 -10.99 -33.12
C ILE A 186 9.00 -11.35 -34.24
N PRO A 187 8.51 -10.38 -35.06
CA PRO A 187 7.68 -10.69 -36.22
C PRO A 187 8.32 -11.65 -37.23
N LYS A 188 9.64 -11.51 -37.49
CA LYS A 188 10.38 -12.37 -38.42
C LYS A 188 10.38 -13.82 -37.94
N LEU A 189 10.74 -14.07 -36.69
CA LEU A 189 10.79 -15.40 -36.10
C LEU A 189 9.40 -16.05 -36.07
N TYR A 190 8.37 -15.27 -35.77
CA TYR A 190 6.99 -15.75 -35.80
C TYR A 190 6.53 -16.18 -37.21
N ARG A 191 6.90 -15.40 -38.25
CA ARG A 191 6.62 -15.78 -39.65
C ARG A 191 7.41 -17.02 -40.09
N GLN A 192 8.60 -17.23 -39.54
CA GLN A 192 9.42 -18.44 -39.78
C GLN A 192 8.86 -19.70 -39.13
N GLY A 193 7.78 -19.58 -38.34
CA GLY A 193 7.03 -20.73 -37.84
C GLY A 193 7.02 -20.84 -36.32
N LEU A 194 7.97 -20.19 -35.64
CA LEU A 194 8.13 -20.24 -34.20
C LEU A 194 6.87 -19.72 -33.49
N ASN A 195 6.55 -20.35 -32.37
CA ASN A 195 5.44 -19.97 -31.53
C ASN A 195 5.85 -18.97 -30.44
N ILE A 196 4.87 -18.38 -29.76
CA ILE A 196 5.10 -17.31 -28.78
C ILE A 196 5.94 -17.78 -27.57
N GLU A 197 5.79 -19.05 -27.19
CA GLU A 197 6.54 -19.67 -26.08
C GLU A 197 8.01 -19.88 -26.50
N GLU A 198 8.24 -20.47 -27.68
CA GLU A 198 9.59 -20.67 -28.26
C GLU A 198 10.35 -19.34 -28.43
N ILE A 199 9.67 -18.29 -28.90
CA ILE A 199 10.27 -16.95 -29.04
C ILE A 199 10.54 -16.34 -27.65
N GLY A 200 9.68 -16.60 -26.66
CA GLY A 200 9.85 -16.15 -25.29
C GLY A 200 11.09 -16.76 -24.64
N GLU A 201 11.26 -18.08 -24.78
CA GLU A 201 12.42 -18.82 -24.32
C GLU A 201 13.70 -18.36 -25.02
N HIS A 202 13.66 -18.20 -26.35
CA HIS A 202 14.81 -17.74 -27.14
C HIS A 202 15.35 -16.37 -26.68
N PHE A 203 14.46 -15.48 -26.24
CA PHE A 203 14.81 -14.13 -25.81
C PHE A 203 14.80 -13.92 -24.29
N ASP A 204 14.67 -15.00 -23.51
CA ASP A 204 14.58 -14.95 -22.04
C ASP A 204 13.55 -13.90 -21.57
N CYS A 205 12.36 -13.93 -22.18
CA CYS A 205 11.30 -12.97 -21.92
C CYS A 205 9.93 -13.64 -21.85
N SER A 206 8.98 -12.98 -21.17
CA SER A 206 7.65 -13.54 -21.01
C SER A 206 6.91 -13.68 -22.35
N CYS A 207 6.07 -14.71 -22.48
CA CYS A 207 5.16 -14.88 -23.62
C CYS A 207 4.31 -13.62 -23.89
N GLN A 208 3.96 -12.88 -22.84
CA GLN A 208 3.21 -11.64 -22.94
C GLN A 208 4.00 -10.52 -23.63
N THR A 209 5.32 -10.48 -23.44
CA THR A 209 6.23 -9.54 -24.11
C THR A 209 6.21 -9.79 -25.62
N VAL A 210 6.38 -11.05 -26.02
CA VAL A 210 6.34 -11.49 -27.42
C VAL A 210 4.98 -11.18 -28.05
N TYR A 211 3.88 -11.52 -27.36
CA TYR A 211 2.52 -11.26 -27.83
C TYR A 211 2.28 -9.77 -28.10
N ARG A 212 2.71 -8.87 -27.22
CA ARG A 212 2.57 -7.43 -27.45
C ARG A 212 3.37 -6.95 -28.66
N ARG A 213 4.60 -7.42 -28.83
CA ARG A 213 5.41 -7.03 -29.99
C ARG A 213 4.80 -7.50 -31.31
N LEU A 214 4.14 -8.65 -31.32
CA LEU A 214 3.38 -9.10 -32.49
C LEU A 214 2.14 -8.23 -32.77
N LEU A 215 1.45 -7.75 -31.74
CA LEU A 215 0.34 -6.79 -31.89
C LEU A 215 0.82 -5.45 -32.43
N ASP A 216 1.91 -4.91 -31.88
CA ASP A 216 2.50 -3.63 -32.29
C ASP A 216 2.94 -3.66 -33.77
N SER A 217 3.37 -4.82 -34.26
CA SER A 217 3.82 -5.03 -35.65
C SER A 217 2.71 -5.39 -36.64
N ASN A 218 1.44 -5.29 -36.24
CA ASN A 218 0.26 -5.59 -37.07
C ASN A 218 0.30 -6.98 -37.74
N VAL A 219 0.91 -7.97 -37.09
CA VAL A 219 0.97 -9.35 -37.59
C VAL A 219 -0.30 -10.09 -37.20
N LYS A 220 -0.90 -10.84 -38.14
CA LYS A 220 -2.03 -11.72 -37.82
C LYS A 220 -1.58 -12.84 -36.89
N ILE A 221 -1.90 -12.72 -35.60
CA ILE A 221 -1.57 -13.71 -34.58
C ILE A 221 -2.47 -14.93 -34.75
N ARG A 222 -1.88 -16.13 -34.79
CA ARG A 222 -2.60 -17.42 -34.85
C ARG A 222 -3.63 -17.49 -33.72
N GLY A 223 -4.88 -17.76 -34.09
CA GLY A 223 -5.99 -17.83 -33.15
C GLY A 223 -5.80 -18.94 -32.11
N PHE A 224 -6.41 -18.81 -30.93
CA PHE A 224 -6.39 -19.87 -29.90
C PHE A 224 -6.79 -21.24 -30.47
N THR A 225 -7.81 -21.27 -31.33
CA THR A 225 -8.32 -22.48 -31.98
C THR A 225 -7.35 -23.13 -32.96
N GLU A 226 -6.48 -22.35 -33.61
CA GLU A 226 -5.47 -22.88 -34.55
C GLU A 226 -4.30 -23.49 -33.79
N ARG A 227 -3.89 -22.84 -32.68
CA ARG A 227 -2.87 -23.35 -31.77
C ARG A 227 -3.31 -24.62 -31.06
N ALA A 228 -4.54 -24.65 -30.56
CA ALA A 228 -5.11 -25.81 -29.87
C ALA A 228 -5.28 -27.03 -30.79
N LYS A 229 -5.68 -26.83 -32.06
CA LYS A 229 -5.86 -27.91 -33.04
C LYS A 229 -4.55 -28.64 -33.37
N LYS A 230 -3.43 -27.92 -33.44
CA LYS A 230 -2.11 -28.54 -33.71
C LYS A 230 -1.66 -29.45 -32.54
N ARG A 231 -2.04 -29.08 -31.31
CA ARG A 231 -1.69 -29.82 -30.08
C ARG A 231 -2.63 -30.99 -29.80
N ASN A 232 -3.92 -30.86 -30.14
CA ASN A 232 -4.92 -31.92 -30.00
C ASN A 232 -5.85 -31.97 -31.23
N PRO A 233 -5.65 -32.94 -32.14
CA PRO A 233 -6.46 -33.11 -33.35
C PRO A 233 -7.95 -33.39 -33.08
N LEU A 234 -8.30 -33.99 -31.93
CA LEU A 234 -9.67 -34.37 -31.57
C LEU A 234 -10.58 -33.15 -31.38
N LEU A 235 -10.01 -31.98 -31.06
CA LEU A 235 -10.74 -30.71 -30.95
C LEU A 235 -11.38 -30.25 -32.26
N GLY A 236 -10.97 -30.82 -33.40
CA GLY A 236 -11.64 -30.63 -34.67
C GLY A 236 -13.11 -31.05 -34.65
N ARG A 237 -13.47 -32.06 -33.85
CA ARG A 237 -14.84 -32.59 -33.72
C ARG A 237 -15.82 -31.57 -33.12
N LEU A 238 -15.34 -30.67 -32.26
CA LEU A 238 -16.17 -29.60 -31.68
C LEU A 238 -16.65 -28.58 -32.73
N ARG A 239 -16.04 -28.53 -33.92
CA ARG A 239 -16.52 -27.67 -35.02
C ARG A 239 -17.74 -28.23 -35.72
N ASP A 240 -17.96 -29.54 -35.65
CA ASP A 240 -19.14 -30.17 -36.22
C ASP A 240 -20.30 -30.00 -35.24
N LYS A 241 -21.20 -29.08 -35.58
CA LYS A 241 -22.42 -28.80 -34.81
C LYS A 241 -23.25 -30.07 -34.60
N LYS A 242 -23.37 -30.94 -35.60
CA LYS A 242 -24.19 -32.16 -35.52
C LYS A 242 -23.57 -33.16 -34.56
N TRP A 243 -22.25 -33.34 -34.65
CA TRP A 243 -21.52 -34.20 -33.73
C TRP A 243 -21.68 -33.73 -32.28
N LEU A 244 -21.43 -32.44 -32.02
CA LEU A 244 -21.52 -31.87 -30.67
C LEU A 244 -22.95 -31.91 -30.13
N TYR A 245 -23.96 -31.64 -30.97
CA TYR A 245 -25.37 -31.78 -30.61
C TYR A 245 -25.71 -33.24 -30.26
N HIS A 246 -25.24 -34.21 -31.05
CA HIS A 246 -25.49 -35.62 -30.78
C HIS A 246 -24.86 -36.06 -29.45
N GLN A 247 -23.63 -35.66 -29.16
CA GLN A 247 -22.98 -36.01 -27.89
C GLN A 247 -23.68 -35.34 -26.69
N TYR A 248 -23.96 -34.04 -26.79
CA TYR A 248 -24.46 -33.26 -25.66
C TYR A 248 -25.98 -33.40 -25.44
N VAL A 249 -26.76 -33.37 -26.52
CA VAL A 249 -28.24 -33.38 -26.46
C VAL A 249 -28.80 -34.78 -26.59
N THR A 250 -28.35 -35.56 -27.57
CA THR A 250 -28.92 -36.90 -27.85
C THR A 250 -28.38 -37.97 -26.90
N ARG A 251 -27.07 -38.00 -26.65
CA ARG A 251 -26.43 -38.95 -25.72
C ARG A 251 -26.41 -38.47 -24.28
N ASN A 252 -26.78 -37.21 -24.05
CA ASN A 252 -26.87 -36.58 -22.73
C ASN A 252 -25.54 -36.59 -21.95
N TYR A 253 -24.40 -36.51 -22.64
CA TYR A 253 -23.11 -36.32 -21.98
C TYR A 253 -22.97 -34.90 -21.46
N SER A 254 -22.36 -34.76 -20.27
CA SER A 254 -22.05 -33.44 -19.70
C SER A 254 -20.91 -32.75 -20.45
N ILE A 255 -20.75 -31.44 -20.23
CA ILE A 255 -19.61 -30.69 -20.77
C ILE A 255 -18.27 -31.31 -20.32
N ILE A 256 -18.22 -31.84 -19.09
CA ILE A 256 -17.03 -32.47 -18.52
C ILE A 256 -16.75 -33.80 -19.22
N ASP A 257 -17.76 -34.66 -19.40
CA ASP A 257 -17.58 -35.95 -20.08
C ASP A 257 -17.08 -35.77 -21.51
N ILE A 258 -17.62 -34.79 -22.23
CA ILE A 258 -17.18 -34.46 -23.61
C ILE A 258 -15.75 -33.92 -23.58
N ALA A 259 -15.37 -33.15 -22.56
CA ALA A 259 -14.02 -32.61 -22.44
C ALA A 259 -12.99 -33.70 -22.13
N GLU A 260 -13.32 -34.64 -21.25
CA GLU A 260 -12.48 -35.81 -20.95
C GLU A 260 -12.29 -36.69 -22.20
N HIS A 261 -13.36 -36.99 -22.93
CA HIS A 261 -13.30 -37.75 -24.19
C HIS A 261 -12.47 -37.07 -25.28
N LEU A 262 -12.35 -35.74 -25.22
CA LEU A 262 -11.58 -34.95 -26.16
C LEU A 262 -10.21 -34.57 -25.63
N GLU A 263 -9.80 -35.04 -24.45
CA GLU A 263 -8.57 -34.63 -23.76
C GLU A 263 -8.42 -33.09 -23.74
N SER A 264 -9.49 -32.41 -23.36
CA SER A 264 -9.60 -30.96 -23.38
C SER A 264 -10.12 -30.39 -22.07
N ASN A 265 -10.14 -29.06 -21.99
CA ASN A 265 -10.80 -28.35 -20.90
C ASN A 265 -12.30 -28.20 -21.21
N ALA A 266 -13.15 -28.39 -20.21
CA ALA A 266 -14.60 -28.20 -20.29
C ALA A 266 -14.99 -26.78 -20.76
N THR A 267 -14.17 -25.77 -20.49
CA THR A 267 -14.33 -24.40 -21.04
C THR A 267 -14.28 -24.37 -22.57
N THR A 268 -13.47 -25.23 -23.20
CA THR A 268 -13.38 -25.34 -24.65
C THR A 268 -14.68 -25.89 -25.24
N VAL A 269 -15.24 -26.94 -24.63
CA VAL A 269 -16.51 -27.56 -25.05
C VAL A 269 -17.67 -26.58 -24.85
N TYR A 270 -17.72 -25.91 -23.70
CA TYR A 270 -18.67 -24.84 -23.41
C TYR A 270 -18.67 -23.73 -24.48
N PHE A 271 -17.49 -23.22 -24.83
CA PHE A 271 -17.35 -22.21 -25.88
C PHE A 271 -17.93 -22.68 -27.23
N TRP A 272 -17.73 -23.93 -27.61
CA TRP A 272 -18.26 -24.47 -28.87
C TRP A 272 -19.76 -24.73 -28.84
N LEU A 273 -20.33 -25.13 -27.70
CA LEU A 273 -21.79 -25.19 -27.51
C LEU A 273 -22.42 -23.80 -27.71
N GLN A 274 -21.85 -22.77 -27.07
CA GLN A 274 -22.30 -21.38 -27.24
C GLN A 274 -22.17 -20.93 -28.70
N LYS A 275 -21.01 -21.18 -29.32
CA LYS A 275 -20.73 -20.76 -30.70
C LYS A 275 -21.67 -21.41 -31.72
N HIS A 276 -22.10 -22.64 -31.49
CA HIS A 276 -23.05 -23.35 -32.35
C HIS A 276 -24.52 -23.04 -32.01
N GLY A 277 -24.77 -22.28 -30.96
CA GLY A 277 -26.12 -21.97 -30.46
C GLY A 277 -26.86 -23.21 -29.96
N ILE A 278 -26.14 -24.15 -29.33
CA ILE A 278 -26.75 -25.31 -28.67
C ILE A 278 -27.11 -24.90 -27.24
N GLU A 279 -28.36 -25.13 -26.84
CA GLU A 279 -28.85 -24.79 -25.50
C GLU A 279 -28.11 -25.58 -24.43
N ILE A 280 -27.52 -24.87 -23.47
CA ILE A 280 -26.65 -25.44 -22.44
C ILE A 280 -27.50 -25.81 -21.23
N LYS A 281 -27.69 -27.11 -21.01
CA LYS A 281 -28.44 -27.68 -19.88
C LYS A 281 -27.67 -27.58 -18.56
N ASP A 282 -26.34 -27.57 -18.63
CA ASP A 282 -25.44 -27.45 -17.48
C ASP A 282 -25.35 -26.00 -17.01
N SER A 283 -26.24 -25.62 -16.09
CA SER A 283 -26.19 -24.34 -15.36
C SER A 283 -24.87 -24.12 -14.58
N SER A 284 -24.05 -25.17 -14.40
CA SER A 284 -22.76 -25.13 -13.71
C SER A 284 -21.65 -24.38 -14.47
N PHE A 285 -21.80 -24.16 -15.79
CA PHE A 285 -20.90 -23.32 -16.58
C PHE A 285 -21.40 -21.88 -16.79
N SER A 286 -22.66 -21.60 -16.43
CA SER A 286 -23.11 -20.23 -16.19
C SER A 286 -22.41 -19.74 -14.92
N HIS A 287 -21.89 -18.51 -14.93
CA HIS A 287 -21.18 -17.97 -13.77
C HIS A 287 -22.06 -18.11 -12.50
N SER A 288 -21.47 -18.73 -11.47
CA SER A 288 -22.00 -19.04 -10.14
C SER A 288 -23.12 -20.09 -10.06
N LYS A 289 -22.73 -21.38 -9.97
CA LYS A 289 -23.38 -22.27 -9.01
C LYS A 289 -22.35 -22.64 -7.95
N GLU A 290 -22.69 -22.29 -6.73
CA GLU A 290 -21.86 -22.40 -5.55
C GLU A 290 -21.52 -23.87 -5.25
N ARG A 291 -20.23 -24.26 -5.36
CA ARG A 291 -19.74 -25.64 -5.10
C ARG A 291 -20.07 -26.15 -3.69
N TYR A 292 -20.33 -25.25 -2.76
CA TYR A 292 -20.63 -25.51 -1.36
C TYR A 292 -21.84 -24.69 -0.97
N SER A 293 -22.82 -25.25 -0.27
CA SER A 293 -23.85 -24.46 0.42
C SER A 293 -23.25 -23.66 1.58
N ASP A 294 -24.02 -22.75 2.17
CA ASP A 294 -23.55 -22.01 3.35
C ASP A 294 -23.40 -22.95 4.56
N GLU A 295 -24.27 -23.96 4.63
CA GLU A 295 -24.27 -25.02 5.61
C GLU A 295 -23.02 -25.90 5.46
N ASP A 296 -22.64 -26.29 4.24
CA ASP A 296 -21.42 -27.05 3.97
C ASP A 296 -20.17 -26.27 4.42
N LEU A 297 -20.10 -24.97 4.10
CA LEU A 297 -18.98 -24.12 4.50
C LEU A 297 -18.89 -23.98 6.03
N GLU A 298 -20.02 -23.89 6.72
CA GLU A 298 -20.07 -23.83 8.17
C GLU A 298 -19.60 -25.15 8.79
N GLU A 299 -20.11 -26.29 8.32
CA GLU A 299 -19.74 -27.62 8.82
C GLU A 299 -18.26 -27.93 8.58
N MET A 300 -17.76 -27.68 7.36
CA MET A 300 -16.36 -27.91 7.03
C MET A 300 -15.41 -27.02 7.84
N LEU A 301 -15.82 -25.78 8.15
CA LEU A 301 -15.04 -24.89 9.01
C LEU A 301 -15.05 -25.35 10.47
N LYS A 302 -16.18 -25.86 10.99
CA LYS A 302 -16.28 -26.47 12.34
C LYS A 302 -15.39 -27.70 12.45
N ASN A 303 -15.50 -28.64 11.51
CA ASN A 303 -14.73 -29.89 11.50
C ASN A 303 -13.22 -29.62 11.47
N LEU A 304 -12.78 -28.63 10.69
CA LEU A 304 -11.37 -28.24 10.68
C LEU A 304 -10.94 -27.62 12.02
N ALA A 305 -11.78 -26.80 12.66
CA ALA A 305 -11.48 -26.21 13.95
C ALA A 305 -11.35 -27.25 15.07
N GLU A 306 -12.24 -28.25 15.08
CA GLU A 306 -12.16 -29.38 16.02
C GLU A 306 -10.88 -30.18 15.82
N ARG A 307 -10.50 -30.44 14.57
CA ARG A 307 -9.25 -31.14 14.23
C ARG A 307 -8.00 -30.37 14.67
N LEU A 308 -8.02 -29.04 14.58
CA LEU A 308 -6.88 -28.20 14.98
C LEU A 308 -6.89 -27.83 16.47
N GLY A 309 -8.02 -27.99 17.16
CA GLY A 309 -8.21 -27.50 18.53
C GLY A 309 -8.29 -25.97 18.66
N HIS A 310 -8.33 -25.23 17.55
CA HIS A 310 -8.48 -23.77 17.53
C HIS A 310 -9.14 -23.28 16.24
N ILE A 311 -9.57 -22.00 16.23
CA ILE A 311 -10.23 -21.40 15.06
C ILE A 311 -9.22 -21.35 13.89
N PRO A 312 -9.54 -21.89 12.70
CA PRO A 312 -8.63 -21.94 11.56
C PRO A 312 -8.28 -20.56 11.00
N SER A 313 -7.03 -20.38 10.58
CA SER A 313 -6.50 -19.20 9.89
C SER A 313 -6.60 -19.35 8.36
N VAL A 314 -6.33 -18.25 7.64
CA VAL A 314 -6.26 -18.26 6.17
C VAL A 314 -5.21 -19.27 5.66
N ARG A 315 -4.09 -19.40 6.38
CA ARG A 315 -2.99 -20.29 5.99
C ARG A 315 -3.41 -21.75 6.11
N GLU A 316 -3.96 -22.12 7.26
CA GLU A 316 -4.41 -23.49 7.53
C GLU A 316 -5.52 -23.91 6.58
N LEU A 317 -6.49 -23.04 6.30
CA LEU A 317 -7.53 -23.34 5.30
C LEU A 317 -6.96 -23.63 3.91
N ASN A 318 -5.92 -22.91 3.49
CA ASN A 318 -5.30 -23.15 2.18
C ASN A 318 -4.42 -24.42 2.19
N GLU A 319 -3.73 -24.70 3.29
CA GLU A 319 -2.92 -25.90 3.47
C GLU A 319 -3.78 -27.16 3.49
N TYR A 320 -4.84 -27.18 4.29
CA TYR A 320 -5.78 -28.32 4.35
C TYR A 320 -6.65 -28.42 3.09
N CYS A 321 -6.88 -27.31 2.38
CA CYS A 321 -7.48 -27.34 1.05
C CYS A 321 -6.59 -28.06 0.03
N SER A 322 -5.26 -27.88 0.06
CA SER A 322 -4.36 -28.63 -0.82
C SER A 322 -4.35 -30.14 -0.55
N GLN A 323 -4.75 -30.54 0.67
CA GLN A 323 -4.94 -31.94 1.06
C GLN A 323 -6.36 -32.45 0.78
N GLY A 324 -7.25 -31.62 0.21
CA GLY A 324 -8.63 -31.98 -0.11
C GLY A 324 -9.60 -32.01 1.07
N LEU A 325 -9.18 -31.54 2.25
CA LEU A 325 -9.93 -31.68 3.50
C LEU A 325 -10.91 -30.54 3.77
N CYS A 326 -10.69 -29.36 3.18
CA CYS A 326 -11.58 -28.20 3.34
C CYS A 326 -11.55 -27.27 2.14
N PRO A 327 -12.51 -26.34 1.99
CA PRO A 327 -12.47 -25.31 0.97
C PRO A 327 -11.37 -24.28 1.25
N SER A 328 -10.81 -23.67 0.20
CA SER A 328 -9.80 -22.61 0.35
C SER A 328 -10.37 -21.36 1.01
N ALA A 329 -9.50 -20.53 1.60
CA ALA A 329 -9.90 -19.24 2.16
C ALA A 329 -10.52 -18.28 1.11
N ALA A 330 -10.20 -18.47 -0.19
CA ALA A 330 -10.82 -17.71 -1.26
C ALA A 330 -12.32 -18.03 -1.41
N THR A 331 -12.71 -19.28 -1.19
CA THR A 331 -14.11 -19.74 -1.22
C THR A 331 -14.95 -18.98 -0.17
N TYR A 332 -14.47 -18.94 1.07
CA TYR A 332 -15.08 -18.14 2.14
C TYR A 332 -15.04 -16.62 1.85
N SER A 333 -14.04 -16.16 1.10
CA SER A 333 -13.91 -14.74 0.74
C SER A 333 -14.97 -14.26 -0.24
N LEU A 334 -15.49 -15.15 -1.10
CA LEU A 334 -16.59 -14.82 -2.00
C LEU A 334 -17.90 -14.55 -1.23
N ARG A 335 -18.05 -15.12 -0.03
CA ARG A 335 -19.24 -15.00 0.83
C ARG A 335 -18.98 -14.23 2.11
N GLY A 336 -18.44 -13.01 1.98
CA GLY A 336 -18.27 -12.10 3.12
C GLY A 336 -16.95 -12.20 3.88
N GLY A 337 -16.04 -13.11 3.49
CA GLY A 337 -14.71 -13.19 4.11
C GLY A 337 -14.60 -14.20 5.24
N LEU A 338 -13.42 -14.80 5.40
CA LEU A 338 -13.14 -15.68 6.54
C LEU A 338 -13.49 -15.04 7.91
N PRO A 339 -13.29 -13.72 8.15
CA PRO A 339 -13.72 -13.09 9.41
C PRO A 339 -15.24 -13.09 9.65
N TYR A 340 -16.05 -13.08 8.58
CA TYR A 340 -17.50 -13.23 8.67
C TYR A 340 -17.84 -14.66 9.11
N TRP A 341 -17.28 -15.65 8.43
CA TRP A 341 -17.49 -17.06 8.73
C TRP A 341 -17.00 -17.45 10.13
N GLN A 342 -15.81 -17.01 10.55
CA GLN A 342 -15.34 -17.26 11.91
C GLN A 342 -16.27 -16.70 12.97
N LYS A 343 -16.81 -15.48 12.77
CA LYS A 343 -17.78 -14.89 13.68
C LYS A 343 -19.11 -15.64 13.67
N ARG A 344 -19.60 -16.04 12.49
CA ARG A 344 -20.85 -16.79 12.31
C ARG A 344 -20.78 -18.15 12.99
N VAL A 345 -19.68 -18.87 12.79
CA VAL A 345 -19.49 -20.26 13.23
C VAL A 345 -19.06 -20.36 14.70
N PHE A 346 -18.13 -19.50 15.15
CA PHE A 346 -17.52 -19.60 16.48
C PHE A 346 -17.89 -18.45 17.43
N GLY A 347 -18.73 -17.50 16.99
CA GLY A 347 -19.07 -16.28 17.74
C GLY A 347 -17.94 -15.26 17.85
N LYS A 348 -16.70 -15.63 17.50
CA LYS A 348 -15.49 -14.79 17.61
C LYS A 348 -14.58 -14.96 16.40
N ARG A 349 -13.80 -13.92 16.08
CA ARG A 349 -12.83 -13.97 14.98
C ARG A 349 -11.56 -14.68 15.42
N ASN A 350 -10.85 -15.30 14.47
CA ASN A 350 -9.47 -15.70 14.71
C ASN A 350 -8.60 -14.44 14.79
N ARG A 351 -8.20 -14.09 16.00
CA ARG A 351 -7.17 -13.08 16.26
C ARG A 351 -5.94 -13.74 16.86
N ALA A 352 -5.54 -14.92 16.40
CA ALA A 352 -4.48 -15.75 17.01
C ALA A 352 -3.24 -14.94 17.41
N TRP A 353 -2.78 -14.02 16.55
CA TRP A 353 -1.64 -13.15 16.90
C TRP A 353 -1.95 -12.15 18.02
N LEU A 354 -3.11 -11.48 17.99
CA LEU A 354 -3.52 -10.54 19.05
C LEU A 354 -3.79 -11.29 20.36
N GLU A 355 -4.37 -12.49 20.29
CA GLU A 355 -4.61 -13.34 21.46
C GLU A 355 -3.30 -13.88 22.03
N TRP A 356 -2.35 -14.28 21.18
CA TRP A 356 -1.00 -14.66 21.60
C TRP A 356 -0.29 -13.48 22.26
N GLN A 357 -0.30 -12.29 21.65
CA GLN A 357 0.28 -11.08 22.25
C GLN A 357 -0.34 -10.76 23.62
N LYS A 358 -1.67 -10.89 23.76
CA LYS A 358 -2.35 -10.72 25.06
C LYS A 358 -1.95 -11.79 26.07
N GLN A 359 -1.78 -13.05 25.64
CA GLN A 359 -1.31 -14.13 26.51
C GLN A 359 0.11 -13.86 27.00
N CYS A 360 1.01 -13.43 26.12
CA CYS A 360 2.36 -12.99 26.48
C CYS A 360 2.31 -11.85 27.50
N ILE A 361 1.56 -10.78 27.22
CA ILE A 361 1.38 -9.67 28.17
C ILE A 361 0.80 -10.16 29.50
N SER A 362 -0.16 -11.09 29.49
CA SER A 362 -0.74 -11.63 30.71
C SER A 362 0.27 -12.42 31.54
N ILE A 363 1.17 -13.17 30.92
CA ILE A 363 2.20 -13.94 31.63
C ILE A 363 3.27 -13.02 32.17
N PHE A 364 3.77 -12.08 31.36
CA PHE A 364 4.70 -11.05 31.84
C PHE A 364 4.11 -10.25 33.00
N ASN A 365 2.84 -9.84 32.92
CA ASN A 365 2.16 -9.18 34.04
C ASN A 365 2.08 -10.07 35.27
N LYS A 366 1.77 -11.37 35.13
CA LYS A 366 1.74 -12.30 36.27
C LYS A 366 3.11 -12.43 36.93
N VAL A 367 4.17 -12.60 36.15
CA VAL A 367 5.54 -12.77 36.64
C VAL A 367 6.07 -11.49 37.29
N LEU A 368 5.78 -10.33 36.68
CA LEU A 368 6.21 -9.02 37.20
C LEU A 368 5.32 -8.48 38.34
N ASN A 369 4.34 -9.26 38.81
CA ASN A 369 3.38 -8.88 39.84
C ASN A 369 2.51 -7.65 39.49
N TYR A 370 1.95 -7.67 38.28
CA TYR A 370 0.99 -6.71 37.71
C TYR A 370 1.40 -5.22 37.83
N PRO A 371 2.60 -4.85 37.36
CA PRO A 371 3.01 -3.45 37.35
C PRO A 371 2.13 -2.65 36.38
N LYS A 372 1.99 -1.34 36.63
CA LYS A 372 1.38 -0.43 35.64
C LYS A 372 2.21 -0.49 34.35
N PHE A 373 1.56 -0.78 33.23
CA PHE A 373 2.21 -0.86 31.92
C PHE A 373 1.43 -0.08 30.85
N LYS A 374 2.07 0.21 29.72
CA LYS A 374 1.47 0.83 28.54
C LYS A 374 1.70 -0.07 27.32
N ALA A 375 0.62 -0.53 26.70
CA ALA A 375 0.69 -1.25 25.43
C ALA A 375 0.93 -0.30 24.25
N GLU A 376 1.60 -0.77 23.20
CA GLU A 376 1.88 -0.02 21.96
C GLU A 376 2.48 1.38 22.20
N LYS A 377 3.41 1.49 23.15
CA LYS A 377 3.99 2.78 23.55
C LYS A 377 4.88 3.34 22.44
N SER A 378 4.63 4.58 22.05
CA SER A 378 5.55 5.36 21.22
C SER A 378 6.34 6.37 22.05
N PHE A 379 7.58 6.61 21.63
CA PHE A 379 8.47 7.64 22.15
C PHE A 379 8.78 8.66 21.05
N ASP A 380 8.99 9.92 21.41
CA ASP A 380 9.26 10.98 20.41
C ASP A 380 10.61 10.81 19.73
N TRP A 381 11.56 10.21 20.43
CA TRP A 381 12.92 9.91 19.98
C TRP A 381 13.04 8.59 19.20
N LEU A 382 12.07 7.67 19.32
CA LEU A 382 12.10 6.38 18.63
C LEU A 382 11.38 6.48 17.28
N ARG A 383 12.15 6.66 16.19
CA ARG A 383 11.61 6.93 14.85
C ARG A 383 12.19 6.01 13.78
N SER A 384 11.37 5.67 12.79
CA SER A 384 11.78 4.92 11.61
C SER A 384 12.82 5.72 10.82
N PRO A 385 14.02 5.17 10.54
CA PRO A 385 15.01 5.85 9.70
C PRO A 385 14.57 5.94 8.23
N ILE A 386 13.57 5.15 7.83
CA ILE A 386 13.05 5.10 6.46
C ILE A 386 11.98 6.17 6.23
N THR A 387 11.11 6.39 7.22
CA THR A 387 9.90 7.21 7.05
C THR A 387 9.80 8.40 8.02
N GLY A 388 10.61 8.43 9.07
CA GLY A 388 10.55 9.44 10.14
C GLY A 388 9.35 9.30 11.09
N HIS A 389 8.44 8.35 10.85
CA HIS A 389 7.31 8.06 11.73
C HIS A 389 7.77 7.43 13.05
N LYS A 390 7.03 7.69 14.13
CA LYS A 390 7.32 7.10 15.46
C LYS A 390 7.13 5.59 15.40
N LEU A 391 8.10 4.84 15.91
CA LEU A 391 7.96 3.41 16.13
C LEU A 391 7.24 3.17 17.46
N LYS A 392 6.59 2.01 17.56
CA LYS A 392 5.89 1.56 18.76
C LYS A 392 6.60 0.36 19.36
N VAL A 393 6.55 0.27 20.68
CA VAL A 393 6.96 -0.88 21.49
C VAL A 393 5.73 -1.61 22.00
N ASP A 394 5.72 -2.94 21.94
CA ASP A 394 4.52 -3.74 22.26
C ASP A 394 4.06 -3.57 23.72
N ALA A 395 4.98 -3.69 24.68
CA ALA A 395 4.71 -3.42 26.09
C ALA A 395 5.81 -2.59 26.74
N TYR A 396 5.43 -1.55 27.49
CA TYR A 396 6.34 -0.72 28.26
C TYR A 396 5.94 -0.67 29.74
N TYR A 397 6.87 -1.01 30.62
CA TYR A 397 6.74 -1.03 32.07
C TYR A 397 7.56 0.11 32.69
N PRO A 398 6.96 1.29 32.98
CA PRO A 398 7.71 2.49 33.35
C PRO A 398 8.50 2.34 34.65
N LYS A 399 7.92 1.66 35.66
CA LYS A 399 8.58 1.45 36.95
C LYS A 399 9.85 0.62 36.85
N LEU A 400 9.89 -0.30 35.89
CA LEU A 400 11.01 -1.22 35.66
C LEU A 400 11.94 -0.72 34.55
N LYS A 401 11.65 0.44 33.93
CA LYS A 401 12.32 0.95 32.72
C LYS A 401 12.42 -0.11 31.60
N LEU A 402 11.44 -1.02 31.54
CA LEU A 402 11.48 -2.20 30.67
C LEU A 402 10.55 -2.05 29.47
N CYS A 403 11.07 -2.37 28.29
CA CYS A 403 10.36 -2.52 27.03
C CYS A 403 10.38 -3.99 26.61
N VAL A 404 9.25 -4.52 26.12
CA VAL A 404 9.14 -5.88 25.61
C VAL A 404 8.55 -5.83 24.19
N GLU A 405 9.19 -6.57 23.26
CA GLU A 405 8.73 -6.83 21.90
C GLU A 405 8.34 -8.30 21.76
N PHE A 406 7.19 -8.58 21.15
CA PHE A 406 6.70 -9.94 20.90
C PHE A 406 6.88 -10.27 19.41
N ASP A 407 8.02 -10.85 19.09
CA ASP A 407 8.46 -11.02 17.70
C ASP A 407 7.76 -12.20 17.02
N GLY A 408 6.79 -11.87 16.17
CA GLY A 408 6.18 -12.83 15.25
C GLY A 408 7.16 -13.35 14.19
N ILE A 409 6.80 -14.43 13.49
CA ILE A 409 7.61 -15.03 12.41
C ILE A 409 8.07 -14.05 11.31
N GLY A 410 7.32 -12.96 11.11
CA GLY A 410 7.66 -11.90 10.15
C GLY A 410 8.89 -11.06 10.51
N HIS A 411 9.42 -11.17 11.73
CA HIS A 411 10.71 -10.62 12.14
C HIS A 411 11.90 -11.47 11.68
N PHE A 412 11.67 -12.75 11.36
CA PHE A 412 12.72 -13.71 11.04
C PHE A 412 12.73 -14.17 9.58
N LYS A 413 11.56 -14.16 8.91
CA LYS A 413 11.42 -14.60 7.52
C LYS A 413 10.54 -13.67 6.70
N PRO A 414 10.74 -13.57 5.37
CA PRO A 414 9.87 -12.81 4.49
C PRO A 414 8.50 -13.48 4.39
N VAL A 415 7.53 -12.92 5.11
CA VAL A 415 6.13 -13.39 5.11
C VAL A 415 5.24 -12.38 4.38
N LYS A 416 4.42 -12.88 3.47
CA LYS A 416 3.46 -12.08 2.69
C LYS A 416 2.12 -12.04 3.43
N PHE A 417 1.84 -10.96 4.14
CA PHE A 417 0.60 -10.78 4.88
C PHE A 417 -0.54 -10.22 4.02
N LEU A 418 -0.23 -9.46 2.96
CA LEU A 418 -1.22 -8.82 2.09
C LEU A 418 -1.04 -9.19 0.61
N LYS A 419 -2.15 -9.26 -0.13
CA LYS A 419 -2.13 -9.47 -1.59
C LYS A 419 -1.46 -8.27 -2.26
N GLY A 420 -0.43 -8.53 -3.09
CA GLY A 420 0.38 -7.50 -3.75
C GLY A 420 1.57 -6.96 -2.95
N GLN A 421 1.74 -7.37 -1.68
CA GLN A 421 2.91 -7.01 -0.88
C GLN A 421 4.16 -7.77 -1.34
N ASN A 422 5.28 -7.06 -1.44
CA ASN A 422 6.60 -7.68 -1.63
C ASN A 422 7.14 -8.07 -0.24
N ALA A 423 7.25 -9.37 0.00
CA ALA A 423 7.61 -9.93 1.30
C ALA A 423 9.04 -9.56 1.71
N ASP A 424 10.01 -9.61 0.79
CA ASP A 424 11.41 -9.26 1.04
C ASP A 424 11.60 -7.79 1.41
N LYS A 425 10.90 -6.89 0.71
CA LYS A 425 10.92 -5.46 1.00
C LYS A 425 10.34 -5.18 2.39
N GLN A 426 9.28 -5.89 2.78
CA GLN A 426 8.68 -5.73 4.11
C GLN A 426 9.63 -6.27 5.19
N PHE A 427 10.23 -7.44 4.97
CA PHE A 427 11.19 -8.04 5.87
C PHE A 427 12.40 -7.14 6.13
N ARG A 428 13.01 -6.59 5.07
CA ARG A 428 14.11 -5.62 5.20
C ARG A 428 13.73 -4.38 6.00
N LYS A 429 12.49 -3.89 5.85
CA LYS A 429 11.99 -2.77 6.66
C LYS A 429 11.87 -3.14 8.14
N THR A 430 11.35 -4.33 8.43
CA THR A 430 11.26 -4.84 9.81
C THR A 430 12.65 -4.94 10.44
N GLN A 431 13.64 -5.53 9.74
CA GLN A 431 15.02 -5.62 10.23
C GLN A 431 15.64 -4.24 10.56
N ILE A 432 15.40 -3.24 9.72
CA ILE A 432 15.88 -1.87 9.97
C ILE A 432 15.21 -1.25 11.20
N HIS A 433 13.90 -1.47 11.38
CA HIS A 433 13.19 -0.97 12.56
C HIS A 433 13.66 -1.68 13.84
N ASP A 434 13.90 -2.98 13.77
CA ASP A 434 14.40 -3.79 14.88
C ASP A 434 15.81 -3.35 15.29
N ALA A 435 16.70 -3.10 14.32
CA ALA A 435 18.02 -2.55 14.58
C ALA A 435 17.96 -1.18 15.26
N GLU A 436 17.04 -0.31 14.82
CA GLU A 436 16.85 1.00 15.45
C GLU A 436 16.32 0.89 16.88
N LYS A 437 15.39 -0.04 17.14
CA LYS A 437 14.88 -0.32 18.50
C LYS A 437 15.99 -0.85 19.41
N ASN A 438 16.74 -1.84 18.95
CA ASN A 438 17.86 -2.42 19.69
C ASN A 438 18.94 -1.39 20.07
N LYS A 439 19.12 -0.35 19.24
CA LYS A 439 20.07 0.73 19.51
C LYS A 439 19.47 1.80 20.44
N ARG A 440 18.34 2.39 20.05
CA ARG A 440 17.79 3.60 20.68
C ARG A 440 17.21 3.37 22.06
N ILE A 441 16.61 2.21 22.31
CA ILE A 441 15.94 1.92 23.58
C ILE A 441 16.98 1.86 24.72
N PRO A 442 18.08 1.09 24.60
CA PRO A 442 19.19 1.13 25.55
C PRO A 442 19.86 2.50 25.69
N GLU A 443 20.10 3.23 24.59
CA GLU A 443 20.70 4.58 24.63
C GLU A 443 19.92 5.58 25.50
N HIS A 444 18.61 5.37 25.67
CA HIS A 444 17.74 6.21 26.51
C HIS A 444 17.52 5.64 27.92
N GLY A 445 18.37 4.70 28.35
CA GLY A 445 18.34 4.12 29.69
C GLY A 445 17.13 3.22 29.94
N LEU A 446 16.57 2.61 28.89
CA LEU A 446 15.51 1.62 28.96
C LEU A 446 16.04 0.25 28.53
N THR A 447 15.58 -0.81 29.18
CA THR A 447 15.92 -2.18 28.82
C THR A 447 14.96 -2.68 27.73
N LEU A 448 15.47 -3.42 26.73
CA LEU A 448 14.66 -4.06 25.69
C LEU A 448 14.79 -5.57 25.80
N ILE A 449 13.68 -6.26 26.02
CA ILE A 449 13.56 -7.72 25.93
C ILE A 449 12.77 -8.06 24.66
N ARG A 450 13.23 -9.08 23.93
CA ARG A 450 12.53 -9.60 22.76
C ARG A 450 12.13 -11.03 23.04
N PHE A 451 10.83 -11.32 22.93
CA PHE A 451 10.26 -12.64 23.16
C PHE A 451 9.78 -13.21 21.82
N LYS A 452 10.35 -14.33 21.41
CA LYS A 452 10.11 -14.90 20.06
C LYS A 452 8.83 -15.72 20.02
N TYR A 453 8.26 -15.85 18.82
CA TYR A 453 7.03 -16.62 18.62
C TYR A 453 7.16 -18.12 18.91
N ASP A 454 8.37 -18.67 18.88
CA ASP A 454 8.67 -20.09 19.11
C ASP A 454 9.22 -20.38 20.51
N GLU A 455 9.33 -19.36 21.38
CA GLU A 455 9.75 -19.52 22.76
C GLU A 455 8.61 -20.08 23.65
N PRO A 456 8.92 -20.93 24.65
CA PRO A 456 7.92 -21.51 25.54
C PRO A 456 7.15 -20.44 26.30
N LEU A 457 5.82 -20.43 26.14
CA LEU A 457 4.95 -19.48 26.83
C LEU A 457 4.54 -19.99 28.22
N THR A 458 5.51 -20.34 29.06
CA THR A 458 5.31 -20.79 30.45
C THR A 458 5.73 -19.71 31.45
N LYS A 459 5.21 -19.78 32.69
CA LYS A 459 5.55 -18.79 33.71
C LYS A 459 7.00 -18.93 34.14
N GLU A 460 7.47 -20.17 34.22
CA GLU A 460 8.80 -20.56 34.64
C GLU A 460 9.84 -20.01 33.66
N TYR A 461 9.63 -20.20 32.35
CA TYR A 461 10.52 -19.69 31.32
C TYR A 461 10.57 -18.17 31.28
N VAL A 462 9.41 -17.49 31.35
CA VAL A 462 9.38 -16.02 31.39
C VAL A 462 10.03 -15.47 32.66
N LYS A 463 9.95 -16.21 33.77
CA LYS A 463 10.63 -15.86 35.02
C LYS A 463 12.15 -16.01 34.89
N GLU A 464 12.64 -17.14 34.39
CA GLU A 464 14.08 -17.36 34.12
C GLU A 464 14.63 -16.28 33.18
N LEU A 465 13.93 -16.01 32.08
CA LEU A 465 14.25 -14.95 31.14
C LEU A 465 14.41 -13.60 31.87
N LEU A 466 13.42 -13.22 32.68
CA LEU A 466 13.45 -11.96 33.43
C LEU A 466 14.52 -11.94 34.53
N GLU A 467 14.80 -13.06 35.19
CA GLU A 467 15.82 -13.18 36.23
C GLU A 467 17.23 -13.05 35.65
N GLU A 468 17.53 -13.75 34.55
CA GLU A 468 18.79 -13.61 33.80
C GLU A 468 19.03 -12.15 33.37
N PHE A 469 17.96 -11.41 33.05
CA PHE A 469 18.06 -9.99 32.71
C PHE A 469 18.16 -9.06 33.92
N LEU A 470 17.50 -9.35 35.04
CA LEU A 470 17.56 -8.52 36.24
C LEU A 470 18.92 -8.65 36.95
N GLU A 471 19.56 -9.82 36.89
CA GLU A 471 20.92 -10.03 37.43
C GLU A 471 22.01 -9.30 36.63
N GLN A 472 21.80 -9.05 35.33
CA GLN A 472 22.73 -8.29 34.48
C GLN A 472 22.68 -6.77 34.70
N VAL A 473 21.70 -6.26 35.46
CA VAL A 473 21.44 -4.82 35.67
C VAL A 473 21.83 -4.34 37.07
N VAL A 474 22.33 -5.25 37.94
CA VAL A 474 22.84 -4.93 39.29
C VAL A 474 24.33 -4.64 39.28
#